data_AF-A0A529HQF7-F1
#
_entry.id   AF-A0A529HQF7-F1
#
_cell.length_a   1.000
_cell.length_b   1.000
_cell.length_c   1.000
_cell.angle_alpha   90.00
_cell.angle_beta   90.00
_cell.angle_gamma   90.00
#
_symmetry.space_group_name_H-M   'P 1'
#
loop_
_entity.id
_entity.type
_entity.pdbx_description
1 polymer ?
#
loop_
_entity_poly.entity_id
_entity_poly.type
_entity_poly.pdbx_seq_one_letter_code
_entity_poly.pdbx_strand_id
1 'polypeptide(L)' 'MQKTIERIAGDSEGVAYEFPVFRFEGTDKAAPSAYVQAALHAGELPGVVAIDALMPMLAKAEA' A
#
# COMPACT_ATOMS: atom_id res chain seq x y z
N MET A 1 5.68 11.09 -1.95
CA MET A 1 4.96 9.81 -2.08
C MET A 1 5.50 9.09 -3.29
N GLN A 2 6.17 7.97 -3.10
CA GLN A 2 6.58 7.09 -4.19
C GLN A 2 5.50 6.03 -4.41
N LYS A 3 5.08 5.83 -5.65
CA LYS A 3 4.18 4.74 -6.05
C LYS A 3 4.92 3.78 -6.97
N THR A 4 4.90 2.48 -6.64
CA THR A 4 5.34 1.40 -7.53
C THR A 4 4.21 0.41 -7.76
N ILE A 5 4.36 -0.44 -8.77
CA ILE A 5 3.55 -1.64 -8.96
C ILE A 5 4.49 -2.81 -8.72
N GLU A 6 4.21 -3.60 -7.70
CA GLU A 6 4.93 -4.84 -7.46
C GLU A 6 4.22 -5.97 -8.19
N ARG A 7 5.00 -6.86 -8.80
CA ARG A 7 4.51 -8.02 -9.54
C ARG A 7 5.08 -9.29 -8.94
N ILE A 8 4.20 -10.24 -8.65
CA ILE A 8 4.59 -11.59 -8.21
C ILE A 8 4.09 -12.62 -9.22
N ALA A 9 4.93 -13.62 -9.51
CA ALA A 9 4.53 -14.74 -10.36
C ALA A 9 3.51 -15.60 -9.61
N GLY A 10 2.46 -16.04 -10.30
CA GLY A 10 1.54 -17.04 -9.78
C GLY A 10 2.06 -18.45 -10.03
N ASP A 11 1.46 -19.43 -9.34
CA ASP A 11 1.87 -20.83 -9.44
C ASP A 11 1.39 -21.51 -10.75
N SER A 12 0.53 -20.85 -11.52
CA SER A 12 0.03 -21.33 -12.81
C SER A 12 0.71 -20.57 -13.96
N GLU A 13 1.03 -21.29 -15.04
CA GLU A 13 1.66 -20.72 -16.22
C GLU A 13 0.83 -19.54 -16.76
N GLY A 14 1.51 -18.41 -17.02
CA GLY A 14 0.88 -17.19 -17.50
C GLY A 14 0.16 -16.35 -16.44
N VAL A 15 0.05 -16.81 -15.19
CA VAL A 15 -0.57 -16.05 -14.10
C VAL A 15 0.46 -15.17 -13.38
N ALA A 16 0.10 -13.92 -13.14
CA ALA A 16 0.82 -13.01 -12.26
C ALA A 16 -0.15 -12.13 -11.50
N TYR A 17 0.25 -11.72 -10.29
CA TYR A 17 -0.49 -10.78 -9.46
C TYR A 17 0.27 -9.48 -9.40
N GLU A 18 -0.45 -8.37 -9.51
CA GLU A 18 0.10 -7.03 -9.45
C GLU A 18 -0.67 -6.21 -8.42
N PHE A 19 0.06 -5.43 -7.63
CA PHE A 19 -0.55 -4.57 -6.63
C PHE A 19 0.25 -3.27 -6.48
N PRO A 20 -0.44 -2.15 -6.23
CA PRO A 20 0.24 -0.89 -5.98
C PRO A 20 0.87 -0.89 -4.59
N VAL A 21 2.10 -0.38 -4.50
CA VAL A 21 2.76 -0.08 -3.23
C VAL A 21 2.99 1.43 -3.17
N PHE A 22 2.50 2.05 -2.10
CA PHE A 22 2.70 3.46 -1.81
C PHE A 22 3.67 3.58 -0.64
N ARG A 23 4.73 4.36 -0.83
CA ARG A 23 5.72 4.66 0.21
C ARG A 23 5.69 6.16 0.49
N PHE A 24 5.58 6.48 1.77
CA PHE A 24 5.67 7.83 2.31
C PHE A 24 6.91 7.89 3.19
N GLU A 25 7.78 8.86 2.95
CA GLU A 25 8.97 9.07 3.77
C GLU A 25 8.63 9.94 4.98
N GLY A 26 8.89 9.41 6.19
CA GLY A 26 8.71 10.16 7.42
C GLY A 26 9.78 11.25 7.58
N THR A 27 9.44 12.32 8.28
CA THR A 27 10.38 13.43 8.56
C THR A 27 11.34 13.13 9.72
N ASP A 28 10.92 12.29 10.68
CA ASP A 28 11.75 11.82 11.79
C ASP A 28 12.31 10.42 11.49
N LYS A 29 13.63 10.32 11.34
CA LYS A 29 14.34 9.06 11.09
C LYS A 29 14.40 8.12 12.31
N ALA A 30 14.12 8.63 13.51
CA ALA A 30 14.05 7.84 14.72
C ALA A 30 12.65 7.26 14.97
N ALA A 31 11.62 7.76 14.26
CA ALA A 31 10.27 7.24 14.37
C ALA A 31 10.15 5.82 13.78
N PRO A 32 9.28 4.96 14.34
CA PRO A 32 9.09 3.61 13.82
C PRO A 32 8.40 3.62 12.44
N SER A 33 8.75 2.65 11.61
CA SER A 33 8.06 2.39 10.34
C SER A 33 6.76 1.60 10.55
N ALA A 34 5.80 1.79 9.66
CA ALA A 34 4.57 1.00 9.60
C ALA A 34 4.33 0.43 8.20
N TYR A 35 3.73 -0.76 8.14
CA TYR A 35 3.21 -1.38 6.91
C TYR A 35 1.70 -1.59 7.08
N VAL A 36 0.92 -1.19 6.07
CA VAL A 36 -0.54 -1.30 6.07
C VAL A 36 -0.98 -1.98 4.79
N GLN A 37 -1.82 -3.00 4.93
CA GLN A 37 -2.40 -3.77 3.84
C GLN A 37 -3.91 -3.91 4.03
N ALA A 38 -4.65 -3.96 2.93
CA ALA A 38 -6.07 -4.27 2.90
C ALA A 38 -6.40 -5.24 1.75
N ALA A 39 -7.62 -5.78 1.78
CA ALA A 39 -8.13 -6.73 0.79
C ALA A 39 -7.23 -7.96 0.58
N LEU A 40 -6.71 -8.55 1.68
CA LEU A 40 -6.05 -9.85 1.59
C LEU A 40 -7.05 -10.91 1.12
N HIS A 41 -8.29 -10.86 1.63
CA HIS A 41 -9.42 -11.48 0.98
C HIS A 41 -10.16 -10.45 0.12
N ALA A 42 -10.51 -10.83 -1.12
CA ALA A 42 -11.09 -9.92 -2.11
C ALA A 42 -12.43 -9.25 -1.67
N GLY A 43 -13.15 -9.85 -0.71
CA GLY A 43 -14.40 -9.30 -0.18
C GLY A 43 -14.23 -8.27 0.95
N GLU A 44 -13.02 -8.09 1.48
CA GLU A 44 -12.75 -7.25 2.65
C GLU A 44 -12.53 -5.78 2.26
N LEU A 45 -13.53 -5.19 1.62
CA LEU A 45 -13.48 -3.83 1.08
C LEU A 45 -13.38 -2.70 2.11
N PRO A 46 -13.87 -2.81 3.36
CA PRO A 46 -13.75 -1.72 4.34
C PRO A 46 -12.30 -1.29 4.60
N GLY A 47 -11.33 -2.21 4.57
CA GLY A 47 -9.91 -1.87 4.71
C GLY A 47 -9.38 -1.04 3.54
N VAL A 48 -9.87 -1.29 2.32
CA VAL A 48 -9.49 -0.51 1.12
C VAL A 48 -10.00 0.91 1.24
N VAL A 49 -11.25 1.08 1.69
CA VAL A 49 -11.86 2.40 1.92
C VAL A 49 -11.12 3.15 3.03
N ALA A 50 -10.70 2.47 4.09
CA ALA A 50 -9.91 3.08 5.16
C ALA A 50 -8.54 3.59 4.64
N ILE A 51 -7.87 2.82 3.78
CA ILE A 51 -6.61 3.24 3.15
C ILE A 51 -6.85 4.44 2.21
N ASP A 52 -7.90 4.41 1.38
CA ASP A 52 -8.25 5.53 0.49
C ASP A 52 -8.44 6.85 1.27
N ALA A 53 -9.17 6.80 2.39
CA ALA A 53 -9.35 7.95 3.27
C ALA A 53 -8.04 8.41 3.97
N LEU A 54 -7.11 7.48 4.24
CA LEU A 54 -5.84 7.77 4.90
C LEU A 54 -4.81 8.39 3.95
N MET A 55 -4.82 8.03 2.66
CA MET A 55 -3.86 8.52 1.66
C MET A 55 -3.68 10.05 1.63
N PRO A 56 -4.73 10.89 1.58
CA PRO A 56 -4.54 12.35 1.58
C PRO A 56 -3.92 12.87 2.89
N MET A 57 -4.17 12.21 4.03
CA MET A 57 -3.58 12.59 5.32
C MET A 57 -2.08 12.29 5.32
N LEU A 58 -1.66 11.13 4.81
CA LEU A 58 -0.25 10.76 4.68
C LEU A 58 0.49 11.64 3.67
N ALA A 59 -0.13 11.94 2.53
CA ALA A 59 0.45 12.85 1.54
C ALA A 59 0.69 14.26 2.12
N LYS A 60 -0.23 14.75 2.96
CA LYS A 60 -0.04 16.03 3.67
C LYS A 60 1.05 15.94 4.75
N ALA A 61 1.18 14.81 5.43
CA ALA A 61 2.17 14.62 6.50
C ALA A 61 3.61 14.47 5.99
N GLU A 62 3.78 13.99 4.75
CA GLU A 62 5.08 13.87 4.07
C GLU A 62 5.58 15.19 3.48
N ALA A 63 4.66 16.11 3.11
CA ALA A 63 4.95 17.36 2.42
C ALA A 63 5.68 18.41 3.27
#